data_AF-A0A838FMD1-F1
#
_entry.id   AF-A0A838FMD1-F1
#
_cell.length_a   1.000
_cell.length_b   1.000
_cell.length_c   1.000
_cell.angle_alpha   90.00
_cell.angle_beta   90.00
_cell.angle_gamma   90.00
#
_symmetry.space_group_name_H-M   'P 1'
#
loop_
_entity.id
_entity.type
_entity.pdbx_description
1 polymer ?
#
loop_
_entity_poly.entity_id
_entity_poly.type
_entity_poly.pdbx_seq_one_letter_code
_entity_poly.pdbx_strand_id
1 'polypeptide(L)'
;MPAPRAFDEPYARELVEGVIGSVPTGSQNVVVVEQQEHPVLIGGQATFGVLLSYDFYGQSFRKSAVFLNLPDSQLVFRFTARKESFAALEKEFRGSLSSWQWL
;
A
#
# COMPACT_ATOMS: atom_id res chain seq x y z
N MET A 1 16.83 -5.40 19.96
CA MET A 1 15.61 -5.78 19.21
C MET A 1 16.04 -6.25 17.83
N PRO A 2 15.42 -7.28 17.24
CA PRO A 2 15.77 -7.76 15.90
C PRO A 2 15.60 -6.66 14.86
N ALA A 3 16.37 -6.71 13.77
CA ALA A 3 16.17 -5.79 12.67
C ALA A 3 14.85 -6.11 11.95
N PRO A 4 14.08 -5.10 11.51
CA PRO A 4 12.89 -5.36 10.69
C PRO A 4 13.23 -6.19 9.44
N ARG A 5 12.33 -7.10 9.05
CA ARG A 5 12.48 -7.88 7.80
C ARG A 5 12.65 -6.93 6.61
N ALA A 6 13.61 -7.19 5.74
CA ALA A 6 13.79 -6.41 4.52
C ALA A 6 12.69 -6.72 3.49
N PHE A 7 12.38 -5.76 2.61
CA PHE A 7 11.49 -5.95 1.47
C PHE A 7 12.22 -6.65 0.31
N ASP A 8 12.72 -7.86 0.55
CA ASP A 8 13.31 -8.69 -0.49
C ASP A 8 12.26 -9.18 -1.50
N GLU A 9 12.70 -9.65 -2.67
CA GLU A 9 11.80 -10.03 -3.76
C GLU A 9 10.76 -11.10 -3.38
N PRO A 10 11.11 -12.19 -2.66
CA PRO A 10 10.12 -13.16 -2.18
C PRO A 10 9.06 -12.51 -1.29
N TYR A 11 9.49 -11.66 -0.34
CA TYR A 11 8.56 -11.02 0.57
C TYR A 11 7.70 -9.96 -0.13
N ALA A 12 8.27 -9.17 -1.04
CA ALA A 12 7.53 -8.19 -1.83
C ALA A 12 6.39 -8.86 -2.62
N ARG A 13 6.64 -10.05 -3.18
CA ARG A 13 5.60 -10.85 -3.85
C ARG A 13 4.50 -11.29 -2.89
N GLU A 14 4.84 -11.81 -1.71
CA GLU A 14 3.86 -12.15 -0.67
C GLU A 14 2.98 -10.95 -0.31
N LEU A 15 3.57 -9.76 -0.17
CA LEU A 15 2.82 -8.52 0.11
C LEU A 15 1.88 -8.17 -1.03
N VAL A 16 2.34 -8.23 -2.29
CA VAL A 16 1.50 -7.95 -3.47
C VAL A 16 0.31 -8.91 -3.53
N GLU A 17 0.54 -10.21 -3.36
CA GLU A 17 -0.52 -11.23 -3.32
C GLU A 17 -1.51 -10.94 -2.19
N GLY A 18 -1.03 -10.54 -1.01
CA GLY A 18 -1.86 -10.12 0.11
C GLY A 18 -2.73 -8.89 -0.21
N VAL A 19 -2.19 -7.90 -0.94
CA VAL A 19 -2.99 -6.73 -1.35
C VAL A 19 -4.03 -7.14 -2.39
N ILE A 20 -3.68 -8.01 -3.35
CA ILE A 20 -4.62 -8.55 -4.34
C ILE A 20 -5.76 -9.30 -3.62
N GLY A 21 -5.45 -10.18 -2.68
CA GLY A 21 -6.44 -10.93 -1.89
C GLY A 21 -7.31 -10.04 -0.98
N SER A 22 -6.92 -8.79 -0.77
CA SER A 22 -7.66 -7.83 0.07
C SER A 22 -8.68 -6.98 -0.69
N VAL A 23 -8.80 -7.13 -2.01
CA VAL A 23 -9.87 -6.47 -2.79
C VAL A 23 -11.22 -7.14 -2.48
N PRO A 24 -12.35 -6.42 -2.58
CA PRO A 24 -13.66 -6.99 -2.32
C PRO A 24 -13.95 -8.25 -3.17
N THR A 25 -14.62 -9.24 -2.58
CA THR A 25 -15.06 -10.42 -3.32
C THR A 25 -16.00 -10.01 -4.46
N GLY A 26 -15.76 -10.55 -5.66
CA GLY A 26 -16.50 -10.16 -6.87
C GLY A 26 -15.90 -8.98 -7.64
N SER A 27 -14.75 -8.44 -7.20
CA SER A 27 -13.96 -7.53 -8.03
C SER A 27 -13.51 -8.20 -9.33
N GLN A 28 -13.45 -7.40 -10.39
CA GLN A 28 -13.04 -7.81 -11.74
C GLN A 28 -11.83 -6.99 -12.17
N ASN A 29 -11.12 -7.45 -13.21
CA ASN A 29 -10.00 -6.73 -13.82
C ASN A 29 -8.96 -6.24 -12.80
N VAL A 30 -8.67 -7.07 -11.79
CA VAL A 30 -7.70 -6.74 -10.74
C VAL A 30 -6.30 -6.75 -11.35
N VAL A 31 -5.63 -5.61 -11.31
CA VAL A 31 -4.28 -5.43 -11.86
C VAL A 31 -3.38 -4.70 -10.87
N VAL A 32 -2.14 -5.15 -10.79
CA VAL A 32 -1.07 -4.39 -10.13
C VAL A 32 -0.64 -3.29 -11.08
N VAL A 33 -0.82 -2.03 -10.66
CA VAL A 33 -0.46 -0.86 -11.46
C VAL A 33 0.98 -0.48 -11.21
N GLU A 34 1.41 -0.52 -9.95
CA GLU A 34 2.73 -0.06 -9.54
C GLU A 34 3.18 -0.77 -8.26
N GLN A 35 4.48 -1.05 -8.19
CA GLN A 35 5.19 -1.40 -6.97
C GLN A 35 6.30 -0.37 -6.80
N GLN A 36 6.40 0.22 -5.60
CA GLN A 36 7.32 1.32 -5.35
C GLN A 36 8.13 1.04 -4.09
N GLU A 37 9.45 1.15 -4.19
CA GLU A 37 10.33 1.20 -3.04
C GLU A 37 10.35 2.62 -2.47
N HIS A 38 10.22 2.74 -1.15
CA HIS A 38 10.25 4.00 -0.42
C HIS A 38 9.26 5.08 -0.93
N PRO A 39 7.96 4.75 -1.16
CA PRO A 39 6.95 5.73 -1.60
C PRO A 39 6.79 6.91 -0.62
N VAL A 40 7.10 6.68 0.66
CA VAL A 40 7.18 7.67 1.73
C VAL A 40 8.14 7.16 2.81
N LEU A 41 8.93 8.03 3.43
CA LEU A 41 9.70 7.65 4.61
C LEU A 41 8.88 7.96 5.86
N ILE A 42 8.73 6.99 6.75
CA ILE A 42 7.99 7.14 8.01
C ILE A 42 8.99 7.05 9.15
N GLY A 43 9.23 8.16 9.86
CA GLY A 43 10.26 8.22 10.89
C GLY A 43 11.67 7.83 10.39
N GLY A 44 11.98 8.13 9.12
CA GLY A 44 13.24 7.75 8.47
C GLY A 44 13.34 6.28 8.04
N GLN A 45 12.31 5.47 8.27
CA GLN A 45 12.31 4.06 7.89
C GLN A 45 11.80 3.84 6.46
N ALA A 46 12.37 2.81 5.84
CA ALA A 46 11.99 2.33 4.52
C ALA A 46 10.56 1.79 4.49
N THR A 47 9.84 2.08 3.41
CA THR A 47 8.50 1.52 3.17
C THR A 47 8.45 0.84 1.81
N PHE A 48 7.43 0.01 1.62
CA PHE A 48 7.11 -0.60 0.34
C PHE A 48 5.67 -0.28 -0.05
N GLY A 49 5.47 0.14 -1.29
CA GLY A 49 4.18 0.57 -1.83
C GLY A 49 3.65 -0.39 -2.88
N VAL A 50 2.36 -0.72 -2.80
CA VAL A 50 1.63 -1.45 -3.83
C VAL A 50 0.41 -0.64 -4.24
N LEU A 51 0.25 -0.40 -5.54
CA LEU A 51 -0.94 0.21 -6.13
C LEU A 51 -1.66 -0.79 -7.01
N LEU A 52 -2.93 -1.03 -6.71
CA LEU A 52 -3.84 -1.85 -7.53
C LEU A 52 -4.91 -0.99 -8.19
N SER A 53 -5.40 -1.47 -9.33
CA SER A 53 -6.66 -1.04 -9.95
C SER A 53 -7.59 -2.25 -10.07
N TYR A 54 -8.88 -2.05 -9.88
CA TYR A 54 -9.90 -3.10 -10.04
C TYR A 54 -11.27 -2.48 -10.31
N ASP A 55 -12.18 -3.27 -10.88
CA ASP A 55 -13.58 -2.90 -11.04
C ASP A 55 -14.44 -3.59 -9.99
N PHE A 56 -15.41 -2.87 -9.44
CA PHE A 56 -16.35 -3.40 -8.45
C PHE A 56 -17.70 -2.71 -8.62
N TYR A 57 -18.78 -3.49 -8.76
CA TYR A 57 -20.14 -3.00 -9.07
C TYR A 57 -20.18 -1.99 -10.25
N GLY A 58 -19.43 -2.27 -11.32
CA GLY A 58 -19.41 -1.42 -12.53
C GLY A 58 -18.64 -0.11 -12.38
N GLN A 59 -17.90 0.08 -11.28
CA GLN A 59 -17.04 1.24 -11.06
C GLN A 59 -15.57 0.83 -10.92
N SER A 60 -14.67 1.63 -11.48
CA SER A 60 -13.24 1.43 -11.33
C SER A 60 -12.69 2.11 -10.07
N PHE A 61 -11.96 1.34 -9.28
CA PHE A 61 -11.28 1.78 -8.06
C PHE A 61 -9.77 1.63 -8.20
N ARG A 62 -9.06 2.39 -7.37
CA ARG A 62 -7.65 2.18 -7.08
C ARG A 62 -7.46 2.00 -5.59
N LYS A 63 -6.51 1.15 -5.22
CA LYS A 63 -6.14 0.86 -3.84
C LYS A 63 -4.64 0.95 -3.68
N SER A 64 -4.15 1.80 -2.80
CA SER A 64 -2.76 1.82 -2.37
C SER A 64 -2.61 1.17 -1.01
N ALA A 65 -1.51 0.44 -0.84
CA ALA A 65 -1.04 -0.07 0.43
C ALA A 65 0.42 0.33 0.62
N VAL A 66 0.74 0.96 1.75
CA VAL A 66 2.11 1.29 2.15
C VAL A 66 2.44 0.45 3.38
N PHE A 67 3.50 -0.34 3.27
CA PHE A 67 3.98 -1.24 4.29
C PHE A 67 5.20 -0.65 4.99
N LEU A 68 5.22 -0.74 6.32
CA LEU A 68 6.36 -0.41 7.15
C LEU A 68 6.62 -1.58 8.09
N ASN A 69 7.78 -2.21 7.95
CA ASN A 69 8.19 -3.28 8.84
C ASN A 69 8.82 -2.73 10.11
N LEU A 70 8.36 -3.25 11.25
CA LEU A 70 8.93 -3.06 12.57
C LEU A 70 9.62 -4.37 13.00
N PRO A 71 10.41 -4.39 14.08
CA PRO A 71 11.11 -5.59 14.55
C PRO A 71 10.19 -6.81 14.73
N ASP A 72 9.01 -6.60 15.33
CA ASP A 72 8.11 -7.68 15.76
C ASP A 72 6.71 -7.56 15.14
N SER A 73 6.49 -6.58 14.25
CA SER A 73 5.18 -6.31 13.66
C SER A 73 5.30 -5.58 12.32
N GLN A 74 4.17 -5.34 11.67
CA GLN A 74 4.09 -4.59 10.43
C GLN A 74 2.94 -3.59 10.50
N LEU A 75 3.21 -2.33 10.14
CA LEU A 75 2.16 -1.34 9.89
C LEU A 75 1.79 -1.36 8.41
N VAL A 76 0.48 -1.30 8.14
CA VAL A 76 -0.05 -1.25 6.79
C VAL A 76 -1.04 -0.11 6.67
N PHE A 77 -0.67 0.91 5.90
CA PHE A 77 -1.53 2.05 5.60
C PHE A 77 -2.24 1.77 4.28
N ARG A 78 -3.58 1.76 4.30
CA ARG A 78 -4.39 1.42 3.13
C ARG A 78 -5.29 2.59 2.76
N PHE A 79 -5.30 2.92 1.48
CA PHE A 79 -6.19 3.93 0.93
C PHE A 79 -6.90 3.38 -0.31
N THR A 80 -8.19 3.70 -0.46
CA THR A 80 -9.00 3.24 -1.59
C THR A 80 -9.93 4.37 -2.00
N ALA A 81 -9.99 4.62 -3.31
CA ALA A 81 -10.90 5.60 -3.88
C ALA A 81 -11.31 5.21 -5.30
N ARG A 82 -12.33 5.87 -5.83
CA ARG A 82 -12.65 5.78 -7.26
C ARG A 82 -11.45 6.24 -8.08
N LYS A 83 -11.22 5.58 -9.22
CA LYS A 83 -10.08 5.85 -10.10
C LYS A 83 -9.98 7.33 -10.50
N GLU A 84 -11.12 7.98 -10.74
CA GLU A 84 -11.22 9.39 -11.13
C GLU A 84 -10.73 10.38 -10.06
N SER A 85 -10.91 10.06 -8.77
CA SER A 85 -10.50 10.92 -7.65
C SER A 85 -9.18 10.49 -7.01
N PHE A 86 -8.68 9.31 -7.37
CA PHE A 86 -7.61 8.65 -6.63
C PHE A 86 -6.34 9.49 -6.56
N ALA A 87 -5.85 10.02 -7.69
CA ALA A 87 -4.57 10.72 -7.73
C ALA A 87 -4.53 11.95 -6.81
N ALA A 88 -5.62 12.74 -6.78
CA ALA A 88 -5.71 13.91 -5.92
C ALA A 88 -5.74 13.53 -4.44
N LEU A 89 -6.54 12.53 -4.07
CA LEU A 89 -6.71 12.12 -2.68
C LEU A 89 -5.52 11.31 -2.14
N GLU A 90 -4.87 10.52 -2.99
CA GLU A 90 -3.72 9.71 -2.60
C GLU A 90 -2.51 10.58 -2.27
N LYS A 91 -2.33 11.70 -2.97
CA LYS A 91 -1.33 12.70 -2.62
C LYS A 91 -1.52 13.23 -1.20
N GLU A 92 -2.74 13.63 -0.83
CA GLU A 92 -3.04 14.12 0.51
C GLU A 92 -2.87 13.03 1.58
N PHE A 93 -3.31 11.80 1.26
CA PHE A 93 -3.10 10.64 2.11
C PHE A 93 -1.61 10.36 2.38
N ARG A 94 -0.77 10.32 1.33
CA ARG A 94 0.68 10.14 1.51
C ARG A 94 1.29 11.29 2.31
N GLY A 95 0.84 12.52 2.06
CA GLY A 95 1.23 13.69 2.83
C GLY A 95 0.96 13.54 4.33
N SER A 96 -0.20 13.00 4.71
CA SER A 96 -0.52 12.78 6.12
C SER A 96 0.35 11.71 6.79
N LEU A 97 0.91 10.75 6.06
CA LEU A 97 1.84 9.77 6.61
C LEU A 97 3.18 10.40 7.06
N SER A 98 3.58 11.52 6.45
CA SER A 98 4.80 12.24 6.83
C SER A 98 4.73 12.90 8.21
N SER A 99 3.52 13.11 8.76
CA SER A 99 3.33 13.67 10.10
C SER A 99 3.31 12.60 11.19
N TRP A 100 3.52 11.32 10.84
CA TRP A 100 3.56 10.23 11.81
C TRP A 100 4.63 10.46 12.88
N GLN A 101 4.24 10.29 14.14
CA GLN A 101 5.13 10.41 15.30
C GLN A 101 5.10 9.10 16.09
N TRP A 102 6.27 8.61 16.48
CA TRP A 102 6.40 7.55 17.46
C TRP A 102 6.31 8.18 18.85
N LEU A 103 5.25 7.86 19.60
CA LEU A 103 5.10 8.25 21.00
C LEU A 103 5.61 7.14 21.92
#